data_AF-A0A1G6C3S7-F1
#
_entry.id   AF-A0A1G6C3S7-F1
#
_cell.length_a   1.000
_cell.length_b   1.000
_cell.length_c   1.000
_cell.angle_alpha   90.00
_cell.angle_beta   90.00
_cell.angle_gamma   90.00
#
_symmetry.space_group_name_H-M   'P 1'
#
loop_
_entity.id
_entity.type
_entity.pdbx_description
1 polymer ?
#
loop_
_entity_poly.entity_id
_entity_poly.type
_entity_poly.pdbx_seq_one_letter_code
_entity_poly.pdbx_strand_id
1 'polypeptide(L)'
;MRKYVNFFQPSVKLLKKTRTGAKVAKQYDKALTPYQRILNSPHVQQGVKDDLTAMYLQLDPVTLMSELKVLQNNLMTFAWNINGSAKTEHHADKRAEPNQSHTAPTESEVLDYFRFEKPKDKRSLPRTWRTRKDPFEHAWDDIKFKLQLEPHCTAPEIIEWLSVRYPGQHDMGQVRTLQRRISALRLRDHTYQAKLTQLMQTE
;
A
#
# COMPACT_ATOMS: atom_id res chain seq x y z
N MET A 1 18.56 -16.50 3.97
CA MET A 1 18.36 -15.26 3.16
C MET A 1 18.91 -15.35 1.74
N ARG A 2 20.24 -15.40 1.52
CA ARG A 2 20.83 -15.29 0.18
C ARG A 2 20.36 -16.37 -0.82
N LYS A 3 20.24 -17.62 -0.37
CA LYS A 3 19.83 -18.72 -1.25
C LYS A 3 18.41 -18.53 -1.80
N TYR A 4 17.46 -18.07 -0.98
CA TYR A 4 16.07 -17.87 -1.41
C TYR A 4 15.99 -16.84 -2.56
N VAL A 5 16.64 -15.70 -2.36
CA VAL A 5 16.68 -14.62 -3.35
C VAL A 5 17.36 -15.07 -4.64
N ASN A 6 18.46 -15.81 -4.53
CA ASN A 6 19.26 -16.21 -5.69
C ASN A 6 18.60 -17.30 -6.55
N PHE A 7 17.96 -18.28 -5.91
CA PHE A 7 17.39 -19.44 -6.60
C PHE A 7 15.92 -19.27 -6.95
N PHE A 8 15.13 -18.60 -6.11
CA PHE A 8 13.67 -18.60 -6.22
C PHE A 8 13.04 -17.23 -6.48
N GLN A 9 13.75 -16.11 -6.29
CA GLN A 9 13.19 -14.77 -6.54
C GLN A 9 13.60 -14.23 -7.91
N PRO A 10 12.66 -14.07 -8.87
CA PRO A 10 12.98 -13.48 -10.16
C PRO A 10 13.28 -11.99 -10.01
N SER A 11 14.28 -11.51 -10.75
CA SER A 11 14.64 -10.09 -10.77
C SER A 11 14.70 -9.55 -12.19
N VAL A 12 14.12 -8.36 -12.35
CA VAL A 12 14.13 -7.60 -13.61
C VAL A 12 15.36 -6.71 -13.62
N LYS A 13 16.21 -6.83 -14.64
CA LYS A 13 17.41 -6.00 -14.81
C LYS A 13 17.18 -4.95 -15.88
N LEU A 14 17.72 -3.75 -15.65
CA LEU A 14 17.68 -2.68 -16.63
C LEU A 14 18.75 -2.94 -17.69
N LEU A 15 18.34 -3.10 -18.95
CA LEU A 15 19.28 -3.34 -20.06
C LEU A 15 19.80 -2.03 -20.63
N LYS A 16 18.89 -1.08 -20.90
CA LYS A 16 19.22 0.18 -21.55
C LYS A 16 18.43 1.32 -20.95
N LYS A 17 19.08 2.47 -20.82
CA LYS A 17 18.45 3.74 -20.46
C LYS A 17 18.92 4.79 -21.45
N THR A 18 17.99 5.41 -22.17
CA THR A 18 18.27 6.51 -23.10
C THR A 18 17.55 7.77 -22.64
N ARG A 19 18.18 8.91 -22.88
CA ARG A 19 17.61 10.23 -22.57
C ARG A 19 17.55 11.06 -23.84
N THR A 20 16.38 11.65 -24.10
CA THR A 20 16.16 12.59 -25.21
C THR A 20 15.58 13.87 -24.61
N GLY A 21 16.42 14.89 -24.44
CA GLY A 21 16.06 16.13 -23.74
C GLY A 21 15.64 15.86 -22.29
N ALA A 22 14.37 16.12 -21.97
CA ALA A 22 13.78 15.85 -20.65
C ALA A 22 13.19 14.43 -20.52
N LYS A 23 13.02 13.68 -21.61
CA LYS A 23 12.40 12.34 -21.59
C LYS A 23 13.44 11.24 -21.35
N VAL A 24 13.08 10.24 -20.55
CA VAL A 24 13.93 9.07 -20.26
C VAL A 24 13.16 7.80 -20.61
N ALA A 25 13.72 6.98 -21.51
CA ALA A 25 13.21 5.66 -21.83
C ALA A 25 14.10 4.59 -21.17
N LYS A 26 13.46 3.54 -20.64
CA LYS A 26 14.13 2.40 -19.99
C LYS A 26 13.64 1.12 -20.63
N GLN A 27 14.57 0.28 -21.08
CA GLN A 27 14.30 -1.06 -21.56
C GLN A 27 14.77 -2.06 -20.53
N TYR A 28 13.87 -2.91 -20.08
CA TYR A 28 14.10 -3.92 -19.06
C TYR A 28 14.21 -5.31 -19.69
N ASP A 29 14.94 -6.18 -19.01
CA ASP A 29 15.05 -7.59 -19.37
C ASP A 29 13.84 -8.40 -18.85
N LYS A 30 13.71 -9.63 -19.33
CA LYS A 30 12.78 -10.61 -18.75
C LYS A 30 13.13 -10.89 -17.29
N ALA A 31 12.10 -11.14 -16.50
CA ALA A 31 12.24 -11.52 -15.10
C ALA A 31 12.85 -12.92 -15.01
N LEU A 32 14.09 -13.02 -14.52
CA LEU A 32 14.82 -14.28 -14.33
C LEU A 32 15.47 -14.28 -12.95
N THR A 33 15.58 -15.46 -12.34
CA THR A 33 16.32 -15.61 -11.08
C THR A 33 17.83 -15.45 -11.35
N PRO A 34 18.61 -14.96 -10.37
CA PRO A 34 20.07 -14.92 -10.51
C PRO A 34 20.67 -16.28 -10.91
N TYR A 35 20.16 -17.38 -10.36
CA TYR A 35 20.54 -18.75 -10.73
C TYR A 35 20.31 -19.03 -12.23
N GLN A 36 19.10 -18.80 -12.74
CA GLN A 36 18.79 -18.99 -14.17
C GLN A 36 19.68 -18.14 -15.08
N ARG A 37 20.01 -16.92 -14.64
CA ARG A 37 20.87 -16.00 -15.37
C ARG A 37 22.32 -16.50 -15.46
N ILE A 38 22.82 -17.18 -14.41
CA ILE A 38 24.13 -17.83 -14.40
C ILE A 38 24.15 -19.05 -15.33
N LEU A 39 23.09 -19.87 -15.32
CA LEU A 39 22.97 -21.01 -16.24
C LEU A 39 23.02 -20.58 -17.72
N ASN A 40 22.34 -19.47 -18.05
CA ASN A 40 22.32 -18.90 -19.39
C ASN A 40 23.60 -18.13 -19.77
N SER A 41 24.49 -17.85 -18.82
CA SER A 41 25.71 -17.09 -19.08
C SER A 41 26.74 -17.96 -19.83
N PRO A 42 27.32 -17.48 -20.95
CA PRO A 42 28.38 -18.19 -21.66
C PRO A 42 29.73 -18.10 -20.93
N HIS A 43 29.88 -17.18 -19.97
CA HIS A 43 31.16 -16.90 -19.30
C HIS A 43 31.44 -17.79 -18.08
N VAL A 44 30.54 -18.73 -17.77
CA VAL A 44 30.64 -19.59 -16.59
C VAL A 44 30.91 -21.02 -17.03
N GLN A 45 31.92 -21.65 -16.45
CA GLN A 45 32.28 -23.04 -16.73
C GLN A 45 31.14 -24.00 -16.39
N GLN A 46 31.03 -25.09 -17.15
CA GLN A 46 29.94 -26.05 -17.01
C GLN A 46 29.92 -26.71 -15.62
N GLY A 47 31.08 -27.06 -15.05
CA GLY A 47 31.14 -27.67 -13.70
C GLY A 47 30.50 -26.80 -12.61
N VAL A 48 30.67 -25.48 -12.68
CA VAL A 48 30.02 -24.54 -11.73
C VAL A 48 28.49 -24.53 -11.91
N LYS A 49 28.01 -24.69 -13.15
CA LYS A 49 26.56 -24.79 -13.42
C LYS A 49 25.99 -26.08 -12.87
N ASP A 50 26.73 -27.17 -12.98
CA ASP A 50 26.32 -28.48 -12.48
C ASP A 50 26.23 -28.46 -10.95
N ASP A 51 27.22 -27.87 -10.26
CA ASP A 51 27.22 -27.67 -8.81
C ASP A 51 26.02 -26.83 -8.34
N LEU A 52 25.72 -25.74 -9.04
CA LEU A 52 24.56 -24.90 -8.73
C LEU A 52 23.23 -25.63 -8.96
N THR A 53 23.19 -26.51 -9.96
CA THR A 53 22.01 -27.33 -10.26
C THR A 53 21.80 -28.36 -9.17
N ALA A 54 22.86 -29.02 -8.70
CA ALA A 54 22.80 -29.93 -7.56
C ALA A 54 22.32 -29.22 -6.29
N MET A 55 22.82 -28.01 -6.02
CA MET A 55 22.37 -27.20 -4.89
C MET A 55 20.90 -26.78 -5.00
N TYR A 56 20.43 -26.45 -6.21
CA TYR A 56 19.04 -26.11 -6.46
C TYR A 56 18.10 -27.30 -6.16
N LEU A 57 18.46 -28.50 -6.64
CA LEU A 57 17.66 -29.71 -6.42
C LEU A 57 17.55 -30.11 -4.94
N GLN A 58 18.58 -29.81 -4.15
CA GLN A 58 18.55 -30.07 -2.70
C GLN A 58 17.70 -29.04 -1.93
N LEU A 59 17.47 -27.85 -2.50
CA LEU A 59 16.82 -26.75 -1.80
C LEU A 59 15.30 -26.84 -1.89
N ASP A 60 14.63 -26.94 -0.75
CA ASP A 60 13.17 -26.80 -0.68
C ASP A 60 12.77 -25.34 -0.40
N PRO A 61 11.97 -24.70 -1.26
CA PRO A 61 11.54 -23.32 -1.06
C PRO A 61 10.64 -23.13 0.17
N VAL A 62 9.90 -24.15 0.61
CA VAL A 62 8.95 -24.05 1.72
C VAL A 62 9.68 -23.99 3.06
N THR A 63 10.58 -24.94 3.31
CA THR A 63 11.48 -24.92 4.48
C THR A 63 12.32 -23.66 4.54
N LEU A 64 12.88 -23.23 3.41
CA LEU A 64 13.66 -21.99 3.36
C LEU A 64 12.83 -20.75 3.72
N MET A 65 11.55 -20.72 3.35
CA MET A 65 10.65 -19.61 3.69
C MET A 65 10.24 -19.64 5.16
N SER A 66 10.00 -20.81 5.75
CA SER A 66 9.66 -20.92 7.18
C SER A 66 10.81 -20.45 8.06
N GLU A 67 12.04 -20.87 7.75
CA GLU A 67 13.26 -20.40 8.43
C GLU A 67 13.40 -18.87 8.35
N LEU A 68 13.13 -18.28 7.18
CA LEU A 68 13.18 -16.84 7.00
C LEU A 68 12.18 -16.09 7.87
N LYS A 69 10.95 -16.59 7.96
CA LYS A 69 9.91 -15.99 8.80
C LYS A 69 10.31 -16.04 10.28
N VAL A 70 10.87 -17.17 10.75
CA VAL A 70 11.37 -17.30 12.12
C VAL A 70 12.47 -16.28 12.41
N LEU A 71 13.46 -16.17 11.53
CA LEU A 71 14.56 -15.21 11.70
C LEU A 71 14.08 -13.75 11.67
N GLN A 72 13.14 -13.42 10.79
CA GLN A 72 12.54 -12.09 10.74
C GLN A 72 11.75 -11.77 12.01
N ASN A 73 10.95 -12.71 12.50
CA ASN A 73 10.20 -12.54 13.75
C ASN A 73 11.16 -12.32 14.92
N ASN A 74 12.21 -13.13 15.03
CA ASN A 74 13.24 -12.96 16.06
C ASN A 74 13.90 -11.58 15.97
N LEU A 75 14.27 -11.13 14.76
CA LEU A 75 14.83 -9.78 14.58
C LEU A 75 13.84 -8.70 15.03
N MET A 76 12.56 -8.84 14.67
CA MET A 76 11.54 -7.86 15.02
C MET A 76 11.26 -7.81 16.53
N THR A 77 11.25 -8.97 17.22
CA THR A 77 11.09 -9.01 18.68
C THR A 77 12.25 -8.30 19.38
N PHE A 78 13.49 -8.45 18.88
CA PHE A 78 14.64 -7.70 19.36
C PHE A 78 14.52 -6.19 19.05
N ALA A 79 14.23 -5.83 17.80
CA ALA A 79 14.21 -4.44 17.36
C ALA A 79 13.14 -3.59 18.06
N TRP A 80 12.04 -4.19 18.48
CA TRP A 80 10.98 -3.50 19.22
C TRP A 80 11.21 -3.47 20.74
N ASN A 81 12.18 -4.21 21.26
CA ASN A 81 12.53 -4.17 22.67
C ASN A 81 13.64 -3.13 22.89
N ILE A 82 13.25 -1.93 23.34
CA ILE A 82 14.12 -0.75 23.51
C ILE A 82 15.37 -1.04 24.38
N ASN A 83 15.28 -2.02 25.27
CA ASN A 83 16.36 -2.39 26.20
C ASN A 83 17.20 -3.59 25.71
N GLY A 84 16.99 -4.11 24.49
CA GLY A 84 17.74 -5.25 23.94
C GLY A 84 17.53 -6.59 24.68
N SER A 85 16.64 -6.65 25.66
CA SER A 85 16.37 -7.81 26.50
C SER A 85 15.23 -8.65 25.93
N ALA A 86 15.39 -9.18 24.72
CA ALA A 86 14.54 -10.29 24.29
C ALA A 86 15.27 -11.60 24.63
N LYS A 87 14.67 -12.41 25.51
CA LYS A 87 15.14 -13.78 25.75
C LYS A 87 14.99 -14.54 24.43
N THR A 88 16.08 -14.93 23.80
CA THR A 88 16.05 -15.91 22.71
C THR A 88 15.64 -17.24 23.30
N GLU A 89 14.35 -17.56 23.24
CA GLU A 89 13.97 -18.96 23.24
C GLU A 89 14.45 -19.52 21.91
N HIS A 90 15.50 -20.34 21.98
CA HIS A 90 15.93 -21.14 20.84
C HIS A 90 14.76 -22.02 20.44
N HIS A 91 14.08 -21.67 19.36
CA HIS A 91 13.17 -22.57 18.69
C HIS A 91 14.04 -23.69 18.11
N ALA A 92 14.32 -24.69 18.93
CA ALA A 92 15.03 -25.88 18.52
C ALA A 92 14.25 -26.51 17.37
N ASP A 93 15.00 -26.82 16.33
CA ASP A 93 14.61 -27.40 15.05
C ASP A 93 13.63 -28.57 15.22
N LYS A 94 12.33 -28.27 15.31
CA LYS A 94 11.30 -29.27 15.11
C LYS A 94 11.18 -29.40 13.60
N ARG A 95 11.97 -30.34 13.07
CA ARG A 95 11.85 -30.85 11.69
C ARG A 95 10.36 -31.02 11.40
N ALA A 96 9.83 -30.19 10.50
CA ALA A 96 8.44 -30.27 10.11
C ALA A 96 8.24 -31.60 9.38
N GLU A 97 7.67 -32.59 10.07
CA GLU A 97 7.24 -33.84 9.46
C GLU A 97 6.17 -33.53 8.39
N PRO A 98 6.30 -34.08 7.17
CA PRO A 98 5.39 -33.78 6.07
C PRO A 98 4.08 -34.56 6.26
N ASN A 99 3.18 -34.05 7.09
CA ASN A 99 1.84 -34.61 7.17
C ASN A 99 1.01 -34.15 5.96
N GLN A 100 0.68 -35.13 5.12
CA GLN A 100 -0.26 -35.04 4.02
C GLN A 100 -1.65 -34.70 4.58
N SER A 101 -2.03 -33.42 4.53
CA SER A 101 -3.44 -33.03 4.59
C SER A 101 -3.75 -32.20 3.36
N HIS A 102 -4.16 -32.88 2.29
CA HIS A 102 -4.87 -32.28 1.16
C HIS A 102 -6.27 -31.86 1.62
N THR A 103 -6.36 -30.75 2.35
CA THR A 103 -7.58 -29.94 2.36
C THR A 103 -7.21 -28.62 1.71
N ALA A 104 -7.79 -28.38 0.53
CA ALA A 104 -7.69 -27.09 -0.13
C ALA A 104 -8.08 -26.01 0.89
N PRO A 105 -7.24 -24.98 1.13
CA PRO A 105 -7.60 -23.90 2.02
C PRO A 105 -8.86 -23.22 1.50
N THR A 106 -9.97 -23.36 2.24
CA THR A 106 -11.27 -22.71 1.92
C THR A 106 -11.22 -21.20 2.13
N GLU A 107 -10.17 -20.68 2.73
CA GLU A 107 -9.93 -19.26 2.85
C GLU A 107 -8.60 -18.95 2.19
N SER A 108 -8.60 -17.97 1.29
CA SER A 108 -7.39 -17.41 0.71
C SER A 108 -6.50 -16.93 1.86
N GLU A 109 -5.51 -17.73 2.25
CA GLU A 109 -4.45 -17.28 3.14
C GLU A 109 -3.86 -16.04 2.47
N VAL A 110 -4.21 -14.88 3.00
CA VAL A 110 -3.69 -13.61 2.51
C VAL A 110 -2.19 -13.72 2.74
N LEU A 111 -1.44 -13.85 1.64
CA LEU A 111 0.02 -13.91 1.67
C LEU A 111 0.54 -12.52 2.07
N ASP A 112 0.45 -12.21 3.36
CA ASP A 112 0.87 -10.96 3.99
C ASP A 112 2.40 -10.93 4.14
N TYR A 113 3.12 -11.15 3.04
CA TYR A 113 4.57 -10.88 2.99
C TYR A 113 4.86 -9.38 3.15
N PHE A 114 3.87 -8.54 2.90
CA PHE A 114 3.89 -7.12 3.19
C PHE A 114 2.90 -6.85 4.30
N ARG A 115 3.38 -6.84 5.55
CA ARG A 115 2.61 -6.34 6.69
C ARG A 115 2.19 -4.89 6.39
N PHE A 116 1.00 -4.70 5.84
CA PHE A 116 0.39 -3.39 5.55
C PHE A 116 0.02 -2.65 6.84
N GLU A 117 -0.03 -3.36 7.96
CA GLU A 117 -0.10 -2.80 9.31
C GLU A 117 1.28 -2.33 9.80
N LYS A 118 1.98 -1.54 8.97
CA LYS A 118 3.03 -0.69 9.51
C LYS A 118 2.35 0.26 10.51
N PRO A 119 2.83 0.40 11.75
CA PRO A 119 2.33 1.45 12.63
C PRO A 119 2.45 2.78 11.88
N LYS A 120 1.30 3.45 11.64
CA LYS A 120 1.26 4.68 10.87
C LYS A 120 2.25 5.66 11.49
N ASP A 121 3.19 6.14 10.68
CA ASP A 121 4.13 7.16 11.11
C ASP A 121 3.32 8.34 11.66
N LYS A 122 3.53 8.68 12.93
CA LYS A 122 2.83 9.81 13.58
C LYS A 122 3.15 11.14 12.87
N ARG A 123 4.22 11.20 12.07
CA ARG A 123 4.55 12.33 11.18
C ARG A 123 3.66 12.40 9.93
N SER A 124 3.01 11.29 9.56
CA SER A 124 2.02 11.21 8.49
C SER A 124 0.60 11.52 8.97
N LEU A 125 0.41 11.83 10.26
CA LEU A 125 -0.88 12.29 10.75
C LEU A 125 -1.20 13.65 10.11
N PRO A 126 -2.48 13.89 9.73
CA PRO A 126 -2.86 15.18 9.19
C PRO A 126 -2.51 16.29 10.19
N ARG A 127 -1.90 17.36 9.70
CA ARG A 127 -1.57 18.54 10.52
C ARG A 127 -2.87 19.08 11.12
N THR A 128 -2.90 19.24 12.44
CA THR A 128 -4.08 19.73 13.17
C THR A 128 -4.16 21.25 13.23
N TRP A 129 -3.08 21.97 12.91
CA TRP A 129 -3.07 23.43 12.87
C TRP A 129 -3.28 23.96 11.44
N ARG A 130 -4.09 25.00 11.31
CA ARG A 130 -4.35 25.69 10.03
C ARG A 130 -3.78 27.10 10.11
N THR A 131 -3.05 27.52 9.07
CA THR A 131 -2.43 28.86 9.00
C THR A 131 -3.45 29.98 8.77
N ARG A 132 -4.67 29.64 8.30
CA ARG A 132 -5.75 30.59 7.98
C ARG A 132 -7.07 30.10 8.59
N LYS A 133 -7.89 31.04 9.06
CA LYS A 133 -9.28 30.79 9.46
C LYS A 133 -10.09 30.27 8.28
N ASP A 134 -11.08 29.42 8.55
CA ASP A 134 -11.88 28.80 7.51
C ASP A 134 -12.86 29.82 6.91
N PRO A 135 -12.84 30.08 5.59
CA PRO A 135 -13.71 31.08 4.98
C PRO A 135 -15.21 30.79 5.16
N PHE A 136 -15.60 29.53 5.35
CA PHE A 136 -16.99 29.09 5.44
C PHE A 136 -17.46 28.84 6.86
N GLU A 137 -16.76 29.32 7.89
CA GLU A 137 -17.12 29.08 9.29
C GLU A 137 -18.47 29.73 9.64
N HIS A 138 -18.67 30.98 9.26
CA HIS A 138 -19.89 31.74 9.58
C HIS A 138 -21.13 31.22 8.83
N ALA A 139 -20.99 30.85 7.56
CA ALA A 139 -22.09 30.37 6.72
C ALA A 139 -22.28 28.84 6.76
N TRP A 140 -21.62 28.12 7.68
CA TRP A 140 -21.59 26.66 7.63
C TRP A 140 -22.95 26.01 7.89
N ASP A 141 -23.73 26.56 8.82
CA ASP A 141 -25.04 26.00 9.17
C ASP A 141 -26.06 26.21 8.04
N ASP A 142 -25.97 27.35 7.34
CA ASP A 142 -26.72 27.62 6.11
C ASP A 142 -26.37 26.63 5.00
N ILE A 143 -25.08 26.32 4.82
CA ILE A 143 -24.61 25.34 3.82
C ILE A 143 -25.12 23.93 4.15
N LYS A 144 -25.09 23.53 5.44
CA LYS A 144 -25.66 22.25 5.87
C LYS A 144 -27.15 22.17 5.57
N PHE A 145 -27.90 23.22 5.91
CA PHE A 145 -29.34 23.27 5.65
C PHE A 145 -29.63 23.14 4.16
N LYS A 146 -28.90 23.87 3.32
CA LYS A 146 -29.01 23.78 1.85
C LYS A 146 -28.71 22.36 1.35
N LEU A 147 -27.66 21.71 1.85
CA LEU A 147 -27.31 20.33 1.48
C LEU A 147 -28.33 19.29 1.96
N GLN A 148 -29.03 19.53 3.05
CA GLN A 148 -30.10 18.65 3.54
C GLN A 148 -31.37 18.73 2.70
N LEU A 149 -31.69 19.95 2.25
CA LEU A 149 -32.84 20.23 1.39
C LEU A 149 -32.60 19.75 -0.04
N GLU A 150 -31.42 20.07 -0.60
CA GLU A 150 -31.02 19.73 -1.96
C GLU A 150 -29.69 18.95 -1.94
N PRO A 151 -29.75 17.61 -1.84
CA PRO A 151 -28.54 16.80 -1.74
C PRO A 151 -27.75 16.73 -3.06
N HIS A 152 -28.35 17.10 -4.19
CA HIS A 152 -27.67 17.11 -5.49
C HIS A 152 -26.82 18.37 -5.73
N CYS A 153 -26.91 19.41 -4.90
CA CYS A 153 -26.16 20.64 -5.09
C CYS A 153 -24.64 20.41 -5.10
N THR A 154 -23.99 21.03 -6.08
CA THR A 154 -22.53 20.99 -6.24
C THR A 154 -21.87 22.18 -5.53
N ALA A 155 -20.62 22.04 -5.10
CA ALA A 155 -19.88 23.11 -4.43
C ALA A 155 -19.84 24.48 -5.15
N PRO A 156 -19.70 24.60 -6.49
CA PRO A 156 -19.74 25.91 -7.15
C PRO A 156 -21.13 26.56 -7.07
N GLU A 157 -22.20 25.78 -7.21
CA GLU A 157 -23.59 26.27 -7.07
C GLU A 157 -23.84 26.80 -5.65
N ILE A 158 -23.28 26.13 -4.64
CA ILE A 158 -23.37 26.60 -3.25
C ILE A 158 -22.58 27.91 -3.07
N ILE A 159 -21.44 28.08 -3.73
CA ILE A 159 -20.67 29.33 -3.66
C ILE A 159 -21.39 30.46 -4.38
N GLU A 160 -22.01 30.18 -5.52
CA GLU A 160 -22.84 31.15 -6.23
C GLU A 160 -24.03 31.59 -5.37
N TRP A 161 -24.75 30.63 -4.77
CA TRP A 161 -25.82 30.92 -3.82
C TRP A 161 -25.34 31.72 -2.60
N LEU A 162 -24.18 31.39 -2.06
CA LEU A 162 -23.58 32.14 -0.95
C LEU A 162 -23.16 33.55 -1.37
N SER A 163 -22.70 33.75 -2.60
CA SER A 163 -22.30 35.07 -3.09
C SER A 163 -23.48 36.05 -3.18
N VAL A 164 -24.68 35.53 -3.46
CA VAL A 164 -25.94 36.30 -3.46
C VAL A 164 -26.37 36.64 -2.03
N ARG A 165 -26.24 35.68 -1.10
CA ARG A 165 -26.70 35.84 0.29
C ARG A 165 -25.74 36.64 1.17
N TYR A 166 -24.44 36.54 0.91
CA TYR A 166 -23.36 37.21 1.64
C TYR A 166 -22.36 37.84 0.64
N PRO A 167 -22.70 39.01 0.06
CA PRO A 167 -21.86 39.63 -0.96
C PRO A 167 -20.46 39.98 -0.42
N GLY A 168 -19.43 39.65 -1.20
CA GLY A 168 -18.03 39.99 -0.91
C GLY A 168 -17.29 39.07 0.07
N GLN A 169 -17.94 38.04 0.64
CA GLN A 169 -17.31 37.12 1.60
C GLN A 169 -16.79 35.82 0.98
N HIS A 170 -17.39 35.39 -0.13
CA HIS A 170 -17.06 34.13 -0.80
C HIS A 170 -16.71 34.37 -2.26
N ASP A 171 -15.68 33.67 -2.73
CA ASP A 171 -15.19 33.74 -4.11
C ASP A 171 -15.06 32.33 -4.70
N MET A 172 -15.17 32.23 -6.03
CA MET A 172 -15.00 30.98 -6.77
C MET A 172 -13.60 30.37 -6.60
N GLY A 173 -12.59 31.16 -6.21
CA GLY A 173 -11.29 30.65 -5.79
C GLY A 173 -11.33 29.67 -4.59
N GLN A 174 -12.44 29.62 -3.85
CA GLN A 174 -12.60 28.80 -2.65
C GLN A 174 -13.32 27.46 -2.89
N VAL A 175 -13.68 27.12 -4.14
CA VAL A 175 -14.41 25.87 -4.50
C VAL A 175 -13.77 24.62 -3.92
N ARG A 176 -12.44 24.46 -4.04
CA ARG A 176 -11.74 23.28 -3.48
C ARG A 176 -11.85 23.18 -1.96
N THR A 177 -11.90 24.31 -1.25
CA THR A 177 -12.04 24.33 0.21
C THR A 177 -13.42 23.83 0.61
N LEU A 178 -14.47 24.25 -0.10
CA LEU A 178 -15.83 23.80 0.13
C LEU A 178 -16.02 22.32 -0.25
N GLN A 179 -15.51 21.88 -1.40
CA GLN A 179 -15.55 20.48 -1.83
C GLN A 179 -14.93 19.54 -0.79
N ARG A 180 -13.77 19.91 -0.22
CA ARG A 180 -13.11 19.12 0.84
C ARG A 180 -13.96 19.04 2.11
N ARG A 181 -14.60 20.14 2.52
CA ARG A 181 -15.52 20.17 3.67
C ARG A 181 -16.73 19.27 3.45
N ILE A 182 -17.36 19.36 2.27
CA ILE A 182 -18.51 18.53 1.91
C ILE A 182 -18.11 17.05 1.85
N SER A 183 -16.95 16.73 1.26
CA SER A 183 -16.44 15.36 1.24
C SER A 183 -16.20 14.79 2.64
N ALA A 184 -15.61 15.58 3.55
CA ALA A 184 -15.42 15.18 4.94
C ALA A 184 -16.75 14.99 5.70
N LEU A 185 -17.75 15.82 5.41
CA LEU A 185 -19.10 15.68 5.96
C LEU A 185 -19.77 14.40 5.44
N ARG A 186 -19.75 14.15 4.13
CA ARG A 186 -20.30 12.93 3.51
C ARG A 186 -19.63 11.64 3.98
N LEU A 187 -18.35 11.69 4.34
CA LEU A 187 -17.63 10.55 4.90
C LEU A 187 -18.07 10.23 6.34
N ARG A 188 -18.55 11.23 7.08
CA ARG A 188 -19.11 11.06 8.43
C ARG A 188 -20.58 10.66 8.39
N ASP A 189 -21.34 11.26 7.47
CA ASP A 189 -22.78 11.09 7.36
C ASP A 189 -23.13 10.08 6.26
N HIS A 190 -23.02 8.78 6.58
CA HIS A 190 -23.35 7.68 5.66
C HIS A 190 -24.81 7.71 5.16
N THR A 191 -25.72 8.32 5.92
CA THR A 191 -27.15 8.49 5.57
C THR A 191 -27.36 9.35 4.33
N TYR A 192 -26.46 10.29 4.06
CA TYR A 192 -26.55 11.21 2.92
C TYR A 192 -26.32 10.50 1.59
N GLN A 193 -25.36 9.57 1.54
CA GLN A 193 -25.10 8.77 0.33
C GLN A 193 -26.30 7.88 -0.01
N ALA A 194 -26.91 7.25 0.99
CA ALA A 194 -28.12 6.42 0.81
C ALA A 194 -29.30 7.23 0.25
N LYS A 195 -29.50 8.46 0.74
CA LYS A 195 -30.54 9.38 0.26
C LYS A 195 -30.30 9.83 -1.19
N LEU A 196 -29.03 10.08 -1.56
CA LEU A 196 -28.65 10.39 -2.95
C LEU A 196 -28.87 9.21 -3.90
N THR A 197 -28.49 8.00 -3.50
CA THR A 197 -28.71 6.80 -4.32
C THR A 197 -30.19 6.51 -4.54
N GLN A 198 -31.02 6.74 -3.52
CA GLN A 198 -32.48 6.61 -3.66
C GLN A 198 -33.05 7.61 -4.66
N LEU A 199 -32.64 8.89 -4.59
CA LEU A 199 -33.10 9.92 -5.52
C LEU A 199 -32.69 9.65 -6.97
N MET A 200 -31.48 9.14 -7.21
CA MET A 200 -31.01 8.78 -8.57
C MET A 200 -31.66 7.50 -9.13
N GLN A 201 -32.32 6.68 -8.29
CA GLN A 201 -33.06 5.49 -8.73
C GLN A 201 -34.54 5.79 -9.02
N THR A 202 -35.03 6.95 -8.60
CA THR A 202 -36.43 7.38 -8.76
C THR A 202 -36.66 8.27 -9.98
N GLU A 203 -35.63 8.55 -10.78
CA GLU A 203 -35.70 9.19 -12.10
C GLU A 203 -35.58 8.13 -13.21
#